data_AF-C5D6X5-F1
#
_entry.id   AF-C5D6X5-F1
#
_cell.length_a   1.000
_cell.length_b   1.000
_cell.length_c   1.000
_cell.angle_alpha   90.00
_cell.angle_beta   90.00
_cell.angle_gamma   90.00
#
_symmetry.space_group_name_H-M   'P 1'
#
loop_
_entity.id
_entity.type
_entity.pdbx_description
1 polymer ?
#
loop_
_entity_poly.entity_id
_entity_poly.type
_entity_poly.pdbx_seq_one_letter_code
_entity_poly.pdbx_strand_id
1 'polypeptide(L)'
;MMTYAEMTNLLQYNDNYESKIFMPNEIFEDLKKNIDNASHIAFAYSYIYFITWAYRYAKYGTVNELIDQKFIKKILGYNENYKKLDYLIKQNGILEQIGYIRTEKDFPLSYSYDKIDGLQFQYIDDFKEFRAYIKMLNVPKNYKIKFPIKAFYRYPDNEEMQKEYDDGYVDGTFFYVDNTHLIPFEVFLFCMTNNDLSCTGFYLYAFLRCMNQIYGEYRISLETLEGKTAIKGRTLDKYLDSLKKYNMIHCKVEDFVVGLGKGEKMPNTYFINEPTNFTNIAKQYQKRKVMSVYTYYKQLEEKQKLAMQIEEQMSMLQNKN
;
A
#
# COMPACT_ATOMS: atom_id res chain seq x y z
N MET A 1 -21.18 -1.24 -6.01
CA MET A 1 -19.82 -1.56 -5.56
C MET A 1 -19.86 -2.98 -5.02
N MET A 2 -18.81 -3.76 -5.27
CA MET A 2 -18.71 -5.15 -4.82
C MET A 2 -18.48 -5.18 -3.29
N THR A 3 -19.13 -6.10 -2.60
CA THR A 3 -18.89 -6.38 -1.18
C THR A 3 -17.55 -7.11 -0.99
N TYR A 4 -17.04 -7.13 0.25
CA TYR A 4 -15.84 -7.88 0.60
C TYR A 4 -15.95 -9.37 0.22
N ALA A 5 -17.08 -10.01 0.54
CA ALA A 5 -17.31 -11.42 0.23
C ALA A 5 -17.37 -11.68 -1.28
N GLU A 6 -18.06 -10.83 -2.03
CA GLU A 6 -18.11 -10.94 -3.50
C GLU A 6 -16.71 -10.78 -4.12
N MET A 7 -15.89 -9.86 -3.60
CA MET A 7 -14.53 -9.63 -4.11
C MET A 7 -13.58 -10.77 -3.77
N THR A 8 -13.64 -11.32 -2.55
CA THR A 8 -12.89 -12.51 -2.14
C THR A 8 -13.24 -13.71 -3.03
N ASN A 9 -14.53 -13.93 -3.29
CA ASN A 9 -14.98 -15.03 -4.14
C ASN A 9 -14.56 -14.83 -5.60
N LEU A 10 -14.70 -13.62 -6.13
CA LEU A 10 -14.29 -13.29 -7.50
C LEU A 10 -12.80 -13.53 -7.72
N LEU A 11 -11.98 -13.10 -6.76
CA LEU A 11 -10.52 -13.22 -6.82
C LEU A 11 -10.00 -14.59 -6.36
N GLN A 12 -10.89 -15.47 -5.90
CA GLN A 12 -10.57 -16.76 -5.29
C GLN A 12 -9.45 -16.62 -4.23
N TYR A 13 -9.57 -15.61 -3.38
CA TYR A 13 -8.57 -15.29 -2.37
C TYR A 13 -8.55 -16.35 -1.26
N ASN A 14 -7.36 -16.86 -0.92
CA ASN A 14 -7.13 -17.75 0.22
C ASN A 14 -6.32 -17.04 1.31
N ASP A 15 -6.99 -16.75 2.42
CA ASP A 15 -6.45 -16.01 3.56
C ASP A 15 -5.29 -16.71 4.29
N ASN A 16 -5.14 -18.03 4.13
CA ASN A 16 -4.09 -18.78 4.82
C ASN A 16 -2.68 -18.51 4.28
N TYR A 17 -2.54 -18.16 3.00
CA TYR A 17 -1.21 -18.00 2.38
C TYR A 17 -1.11 -16.88 1.35
N GLU A 18 -2.20 -16.23 0.95
CA GLU A 18 -2.17 -15.20 -0.11
C GLU A 18 -2.14 -13.75 0.42
N SER A 19 -1.96 -13.58 1.74
CA SER A 19 -2.04 -12.28 2.40
C SER A 19 -0.78 -11.43 2.19
N LYS A 20 0.42 -12.02 2.25
CA LYS A 20 1.67 -11.25 2.39
C LYS A 20 2.19 -10.72 1.05
N ILE A 21 2.19 -9.41 0.85
CA ILE A 21 2.77 -8.74 -0.32
C ILE A 21 3.79 -7.69 0.11
N PHE A 22 4.99 -7.80 -0.45
CA PHE A 22 6.09 -6.86 -0.24
C PHE A 22 6.24 -5.93 -1.44
N MET A 23 6.25 -4.63 -1.18
CA MET A 23 6.43 -3.59 -2.19
C MET A 23 7.73 -2.81 -1.93
N PRO A 24 8.47 -2.42 -2.97
CA PRO A 24 9.70 -1.66 -2.80
C PRO A 24 9.41 -0.28 -2.20
N ASN A 25 10.19 0.18 -1.23
CA ASN A 25 9.94 1.46 -0.54
C ASN A 25 10.06 2.69 -1.46
N GLU A 26 10.92 2.64 -2.48
CA GLU A 26 11.09 3.74 -3.44
C GLU A 26 9.87 4.01 -4.32
N ILE A 27 8.89 3.09 -4.38
CA ILE A 27 7.68 3.25 -5.20
C ILE A 27 6.94 4.56 -4.95
N PHE A 28 6.94 5.04 -3.72
CA PHE A 28 6.29 6.31 -3.38
C PHE A 28 6.96 7.49 -4.08
N GLU A 29 8.29 7.53 -4.08
CA GLU A 29 9.04 8.61 -4.73
C GLU A 29 9.06 8.44 -6.25
N ASP A 30 9.19 7.22 -6.76
CA ASP A 30 9.21 6.94 -8.20
C ASP A 30 7.88 7.30 -8.87
N LEU A 31 6.74 6.95 -8.25
CA LEU A 31 5.44 7.34 -8.77
C LEU A 31 5.24 8.85 -8.70
N LYS A 32 5.63 9.50 -7.60
CA LYS A 32 5.49 10.95 -7.43
C LYS A 32 6.34 11.76 -8.42
N LYS A 33 7.54 11.28 -8.75
CA LYS A 33 8.42 11.92 -9.75
C LYS A 33 7.87 11.86 -11.18
N ASN A 34 7.04 10.86 -11.49
CA ASN A 34 6.60 10.57 -12.85
C ASN A 34 5.10 10.83 -13.09
N ILE A 35 4.33 11.12 -12.04
CA ILE A 35 2.87 11.33 -12.13
C ILE A 35 2.49 12.52 -11.25
N ASP A 36 1.96 13.59 -11.86
CA ASP A 36 1.62 14.82 -11.13
C ASP A 36 0.32 14.73 -10.32
N ASN A 37 -0.60 13.86 -10.74
CA ASN A 37 -1.94 13.78 -10.15
C ASN A 37 -1.99 12.74 -9.03
N ALA A 38 -2.28 13.18 -7.79
CA ALA A 38 -2.37 12.33 -6.61
C ALA A 38 -3.32 11.13 -6.75
N SER A 39 -4.47 11.31 -7.41
CA SER A 39 -5.41 10.21 -7.62
C SER A 39 -4.88 9.19 -8.64
N HIS A 40 -4.08 9.65 -9.60
CA HIS A 40 -3.42 8.78 -10.58
C HIS A 40 -2.21 8.06 -9.96
N ILE A 41 -1.47 8.71 -9.05
CA ILE A 41 -0.45 8.06 -8.22
C ILE A 41 -1.08 6.94 -7.39
N ALA A 42 -2.19 7.24 -6.68
CA ALA A 42 -2.88 6.26 -5.87
C ALA A 42 -3.40 5.07 -6.70
N PHE A 43 -3.96 5.34 -7.88
CA PHE A 43 -4.34 4.30 -8.83
C PHE A 43 -3.13 3.46 -9.27
N ALA A 44 -2.04 4.10 -9.66
CA ALA A 44 -0.82 3.43 -10.12
C ALA A 44 -0.25 2.50 -9.04
N TYR A 45 -0.17 2.97 -7.79
CA TYR A 45 0.25 2.15 -6.66
C TYR A 45 -0.66 0.93 -6.47
N SER A 46 -1.98 1.13 -6.41
CA SER A 46 -2.94 0.03 -6.26
C SER A 46 -2.89 -0.96 -7.43
N TYR A 47 -2.66 -0.46 -8.65
CA TYR A 47 -2.51 -1.29 -9.85
C TYR A 47 -1.29 -2.18 -9.76
N ILE A 48 -0.12 -1.61 -9.46
CA ILE A 48 1.14 -2.34 -9.31
C ILE A 48 1.02 -3.36 -8.17
N TYR A 49 0.41 -2.97 -7.05
CA TYR A 49 0.16 -3.86 -5.94
C TYR A 49 -0.70 -5.06 -6.34
N PHE A 50 -1.83 -4.82 -7.02
CA PHE A 50 -2.74 -5.87 -7.43
C PHE A 50 -2.11 -6.84 -8.43
N ILE A 51 -1.41 -6.35 -9.45
CA ILE A 51 -0.74 -7.24 -10.42
C ILE A 51 0.37 -8.05 -9.74
N THR A 52 1.06 -7.46 -8.76
CA THR A 52 2.12 -8.15 -8.01
C THR A 52 1.53 -9.31 -7.21
N TRP A 53 0.39 -9.08 -6.54
CA TRP A 53 -0.36 -10.13 -5.86
C TRP A 53 -0.88 -11.20 -6.84
N ALA A 54 -1.49 -10.79 -7.95
CA ALA A 54 -2.04 -11.70 -8.94
C ALA A 54 -0.95 -12.60 -9.54
N TYR A 55 0.24 -12.04 -9.80
CA TYR A 55 1.39 -12.80 -10.29
C TYR A 55 1.94 -13.75 -9.23
N ARG A 56 2.20 -13.25 -8.00
CA ARG A 56 2.79 -14.04 -6.89
C ARG A 56 2.03 -15.32 -6.63
N TYR A 57 0.70 -15.25 -6.68
CA TYR A 57 -0.19 -16.36 -6.37
C TYR A 57 -0.82 -16.98 -7.62
N ALA A 58 -0.20 -16.80 -8.79
CA ALA A 58 -0.59 -17.39 -10.07
C ALA A 58 -2.10 -17.29 -10.38
N LYS A 59 -2.68 -16.12 -10.09
CA LYS A 59 -4.13 -15.89 -10.23
C LYS A 59 -4.61 -15.92 -11.67
N TYR A 60 -3.72 -15.74 -12.63
CA TYR A 60 -4.01 -15.88 -14.05
C TYR A 60 -4.39 -17.31 -14.47
N GLY A 61 -3.96 -18.33 -13.72
CA GLY A 61 -4.37 -19.73 -13.91
C GLY A 61 -5.50 -20.20 -13.00
N THR A 62 -5.84 -19.41 -11.97
CA THR A 62 -6.76 -19.82 -10.90
C THR A 62 -8.12 -19.11 -10.99
N VAL A 63 -8.13 -17.79 -11.23
CA VAL A 63 -9.36 -16.99 -11.31
C VAL A 63 -10.18 -17.34 -12.56
N ASN A 64 -11.49 -17.53 -12.39
CA ASN A 64 -12.41 -17.93 -13.46
C ASN A 64 -12.70 -16.82 -14.50
N GLU A 65 -12.27 -15.59 -14.24
CA GLU A 65 -12.36 -14.45 -15.15
C GLU A 65 -10.98 -14.08 -15.70
N LEU A 66 -10.93 -13.61 -16.96
CA LEU A 66 -9.70 -13.11 -17.54
C LEU A 66 -9.26 -11.83 -16.81
N ILE A 67 -8.08 -11.86 -16.21
CA ILE A 67 -7.48 -10.69 -15.55
C ILE A 67 -6.92 -9.75 -16.62
N ASP A 68 -7.79 -8.99 -17.28
CA ASP A 68 -7.43 -7.97 -18.27
C ASP A 68 -7.50 -6.54 -17.67
N GLN A 69 -7.25 -5.51 -18.49
CA GLN A 69 -7.30 -4.13 -18.02
C GLN A 69 -8.70 -3.71 -17.53
N LYS A 70 -9.77 -4.25 -18.12
CA LYS A 70 -11.15 -3.94 -17.72
C LYS A 70 -11.42 -4.56 -16.35
N PHE A 71 -11.06 -5.82 -16.19
CA PHE A 71 -11.14 -6.54 -14.93
C PHE A 71 -10.39 -5.81 -13.82
N ILE A 72 -9.13 -5.44 -14.04
CA ILE A 72 -8.33 -4.74 -13.02
C ILE A 72 -8.98 -3.39 -12.66
N LYS A 73 -9.46 -2.62 -13.64
CA LYS A 73 -10.17 -1.36 -13.36
C LYS A 73 -11.42 -1.57 -12.50
N LYS A 74 -12.20 -2.60 -12.79
CA LYS A 74 -13.39 -2.99 -11.99
C LYS A 74 -13.00 -3.32 -10.56
N ILE A 75 -11.95 -4.12 -10.35
CA ILE A 75 -11.43 -4.45 -9.02
C ILE A 75 -10.98 -3.20 -8.27
N LEU A 76 -10.33 -2.27 -8.95
CA LEU A 76 -9.86 -1.00 -8.38
C LEU A 76 -10.98 0.04 -8.18
N GLY A 77 -12.25 -0.30 -8.47
CA GLY A 77 -13.42 0.56 -8.27
C GLY A 77 -13.68 1.56 -9.40
N TYR A 78 -13.03 1.42 -10.55
CA TYR A 78 -13.22 2.28 -11.72
C TYR A 78 -14.16 1.64 -12.75
N ASN A 79 -14.74 2.48 -13.60
CA ASN A 79 -15.45 2.00 -14.78
C ASN A 79 -14.45 1.26 -15.70
N GLU A 80 -14.81 0.06 -16.14
CA GLU A 80 -14.00 -0.82 -16.99
C GLU A 80 -13.47 -0.13 -18.26
N ASN A 81 -14.24 0.79 -18.82
CA ASN A 81 -13.92 1.53 -20.05
C ASN A 81 -13.35 2.93 -19.77
N TYR A 82 -12.94 3.23 -18.53
CA TYR A 82 -12.40 4.53 -18.17
C TYR A 82 -11.01 4.74 -18.80
N LYS A 83 -10.95 5.52 -19.88
CA LYS A 83 -9.74 5.71 -20.70
C LYS A 83 -8.72 6.67 -20.10
N LYS A 84 -9.11 7.53 -19.15
CA LYS A 84 -8.23 8.57 -18.58
C LYS A 84 -7.04 8.00 -17.81
N LEU A 85 -7.07 6.71 -17.45
CA LEU A 85 -5.97 6.01 -16.77
C LEU A 85 -5.15 5.13 -17.71
N ASP A 86 -5.54 4.99 -18.98
CA ASP A 86 -4.86 4.10 -19.92
C ASP A 86 -3.41 4.50 -20.14
N TYR A 87 -3.10 5.80 -20.09
CA TYR A 87 -1.73 6.29 -20.26
C TYR A 87 -0.76 5.77 -19.19
N LEU A 88 -1.27 5.34 -18.04
CA LEU A 88 -0.46 4.73 -16.97
C LEU A 88 -0.17 3.26 -17.28
N ILE A 89 -1.18 2.50 -17.72
CA ILE A 89 -1.15 1.02 -17.71
C ILE A 89 -1.10 0.38 -19.09
N LYS A 90 -1.28 1.13 -20.18
CA LYS A 90 -1.16 0.59 -21.54
C LYS A 90 0.28 0.18 -21.85
N GLN A 91 0.48 -0.55 -22.95
CA GLN A 91 1.83 -0.82 -23.44
C GLN A 91 2.53 0.50 -23.79
N ASN A 92 3.79 0.67 -23.38
CA ASN A 92 4.55 1.92 -23.42
C ASN A 92 3.90 3.07 -22.62
N GLY A 93 3.03 2.74 -21.66
CA GLY A 93 2.51 3.69 -20.67
C GLY A 93 3.54 4.02 -19.60
N ILE A 94 3.23 4.97 -18.71
CA ILE A 94 4.17 5.47 -17.70
C ILE A 94 4.75 4.33 -16.87
N LEU A 95 3.92 3.38 -16.40
CA LEU A 95 4.40 2.31 -15.52
C LEU A 95 5.37 1.33 -16.20
N GLU A 96 5.29 1.19 -17.53
CA GLU A 96 6.31 0.44 -18.29
C GLU A 96 7.58 1.26 -18.46
N GLN A 97 7.44 2.56 -18.75
CA GLN A 97 8.59 3.47 -18.93
C GLN A 97 9.43 3.62 -17.66
N ILE A 98 8.81 3.55 -16.48
CA ILE A 98 9.51 3.63 -15.19
C ILE A 98 9.89 2.25 -14.61
N GLY A 99 9.81 1.18 -15.42
CA GLY A 99 10.33 -0.13 -15.04
C GLY A 99 9.56 -0.82 -13.90
N TYR A 100 8.27 -0.54 -13.73
CA TYR A 100 7.44 -1.25 -12.74
C TYR A 100 6.67 -2.42 -13.35
N ILE A 101 6.26 -2.30 -14.61
CA ILE A 101 5.49 -3.34 -15.29
C ILE A 101 6.03 -3.61 -16.70
N ARG A 102 5.81 -4.79 -17.25
CA ARG A 102 6.06 -5.11 -18.66
C ARG A 102 4.88 -5.89 -19.24
N THR A 103 4.50 -5.59 -20.48
CA THR A 103 3.50 -6.40 -21.19
C THR A 103 4.12 -7.68 -21.72
N GLU A 104 3.61 -8.84 -21.33
CA GLU A 104 4.05 -10.15 -21.82
C GLU A 104 2.88 -11.12 -22.07
N LYS A 105 3.16 -12.19 -22.82
CA LYS A 105 2.18 -13.23 -23.17
C LYS A 105 2.32 -14.47 -22.30
N ASP A 106 3.50 -14.69 -21.76
CA ASP A 106 3.78 -15.81 -20.88
C ASP A 106 3.44 -15.40 -19.45
N PHE A 107 2.70 -16.22 -18.71
CA PHE A 107 2.18 -15.87 -17.40
C PHE A 107 2.05 -17.10 -16.50
N PRO A 108 2.12 -16.92 -15.17
CA PRO A 108 2.10 -18.04 -14.25
C PRO A 108 0.70 -18.65 -14.16
N LEU A 109 0.65 -19.98 -14.28
CA LEU A 109 -0.55 -20.79 -14.06
C LEU A 109 -0.60 -21.39 -12.66
N SER A 110 0.57 -21.69 -12.10
CA SER A 110 0.73 -22.19 -10.74
C SER A 110 2.03 -21.67 -10.15
N TYR A 111 2.16 -21.79 -8.83
CA TYR A 111 3.39 -21.49 -8.11
C TYR A 111 3.64 -22.55 -7.04
N SER A 112 4.90 -22.73 -6.67
CA SER A 112 5.34 -23.58 -5.57
C SER A 112 6.42 -22.86 -4.77
N TYR A 113 6.58 -23.25 -3.52
CA TYR A 113 7.68 -22.80 -2.69
C TYR A 113 8.42 -24.00 -2.14
N ASP A 114 9.71 -24.09 -2.47
CA ASP A 114 10.62 -25.09 -1.91
C ASP A 114 11.69 -24.40 -1.04
N LYS A 115 12.21 -25.10 -0.02
CA LYS A 115 13.21 -24.52 0.90
C LYS A 115 14.58 -24.32 0.24
N ILE A 116 14.89 -25.12 -0.77
CA ILE A 116 16.18 -25.10 -1.49
C ILE A 116 16.06 -24.12 -2.65
N ASP A 117 15.05 -24.31 -3.50
CA ASP A 117 14.94 -23.55 -4.75
C ASP A 117 14.09 -22.28 -4.63
N GLY A 118 13.45 -22.06 -3.47
CA GLY A 118 12.63 -20.88 -3.22
C GLY A 118 11.31 -20.89 -3.99
N LEU A 119 10.84 -19.69 -4.36
CA LEU A 119 9.60 -19.49 -5.11
C LEU A 119 9.81 -19.85 -6.59
N GLN A 120 8.98 -20.76 -7.10
CA GLN A 120 8.98 -21.17 -8.50
C GLN A 120 7.59 -20.99 -9.11
N PHE A 121 7.56 -20.78 -10.42
CA PHE A 121 6.34 -20.63 -11.21
C PHE A 121 6.33 -21.64 -12.35
N GLN A 122 5.15 -22.17 -12.66
CA GLN A 122 4.91 -22.86 -13.93
C GLN A 122 4.14 -21.91 -14.84
N TYR A 123 4.65 -21.77 -16.05
CA TYR A 123 4.21 -20.77 -17.01
C TYR A 123 3.31 -21.39 -18.08
N ILE A 124 2.44 -20.59 -18.70
CA ILE A 124 1.60 -21.08 -19.79
C ILE A 124 2.42 -21.64 -20.96
N ASP A 125 3.60 -21.08 -21.21
CA ASP A 125 4.47 -21.52 -22.28
C ASP A 125 5.03 -22.94 -22.05
N ASP A 126 5.18 -23.38 -20.79
CA ASP A 126 5.57 -24.74 -20.42
C ASP A 126 4.54 -25.79 -20.88
N PHE A 127 3.29 -25.36 -21.11
CA PHE A 127 2.18 -26.22 -21.51
C PHE A 127 1.78 -26.08 -22.99
N LYS A 128 2.56 -25.39 -23.83
CA LYS A 128 2.24 -25.16 -25.27
C LYS A 128 1.91 -26.42 -26.06
N GLU A 129 2.55 -27.54 -25.72
CA GLU A 129 2.35 -28.82 -26.39
C GLU A 129 1.03 -29.49 -25.96
N PHE A 130 0.52 -29.17 -24.76
CA PHE A 130 -0.72 -29.70 -24.20
C PHE A 130 -1.95 -28.91 -24.64
N ARG A 131 -2.24 -28.92 -25.95
CA ARG A 131 -3.32 -28.11 -26.56
C ARG A 131 -4.69 -28.26 -25.88
N ALA A 132 -5.02 -29.46 -25.40
CA ALA A 132 -6.28 -29.70 -24.69
C ALA A 132 -6.37 -28.89 -23.38
N TYR A 133 -5.28 -28.87 -22.60
CA TYR A 133 -5.19 -28.11 -21.36
C TYR A 133 -5.27 -26.60 -21.62
N ILE A 134 -4.50 -26.08 -22.58
CA ILE A 134 -4.56 -24.66 -22.97
C ILE A 134 -5.98 -24.24 -23.40
N LYS A 135 -6.70 -25.12 -24.12
CA LYS A 135 -8.08 -24.88 -24.52
C LYS A 135 -9.04 -24.84 -23.32
N MET A 136 -8.78 -25.63 -22.27
CA MET A 136 -9.59 -25.63 -21.04
C MET A 136 -9.44 -24.33 -20.23
N LEU A 137 -8.28 -23.67 -20.29
CA LEU A 137 -8.05 -22.37 -19.63
C LEU A 137 -8.88 -21.23 -20.25
N ASN A 138 -9.45 -21.42 -21.44
CA ASN A 138 -10.28 -20.44 -22.14
C ASN A 138 -9.58 -19.07 -22.34
N VAL A 139 -8.25 -19.07 -22.48
CA VAL A 139 -7.43 -17.88 -22.67
C VAL A 139 -7.38 -17.48 -24.14
N PRO A 140 -7.66 -16.22 -24.52
CA PRO A 140 -7.53 -15.76 -25.90
C PRO A 140 -6.09 -15.87 -26.43
N LYS A 141 -5.91 -16.19 -27.72
CA LYS A 141 -4.59 -16.37 -28.37
C LYS A 141 -3.62 -15.18 -28.22
N ASN A 142 -4.15 -13.96 -28.08
CA ASN A 142 -3.35 -12.73 -27.92
C ASN A 142 -3.52 -12.12 -26.53
N TYR A 143 -3.91 -12.93 -25.54
CA TYR A 143 -3.95 -12.49 -24.16
C TYR A 143 -2.56 -12.07 -23.70
N LYS A 144 -2.53 -10.99 -22.93
CA LYS A 144 -1.31 -10.35 -22.44
C LYS A 144 -1.58 -9.89 -21.02
N ILE A 145 -0.61 -10.09 -20.16
CA ILE A 145 -0.65 -9.65 -18.78
C ILE A 145 0.36 -8.52 -18.53
N LYS A 146 0.42 -8.05 -17.29
CA LYS A 146 1.47 -7.15 -16.81
C LYS A 146 2.37 -7.90 -15.84
N PHE A 147 3.60 -8.14 -16.27
CA PHE A 147 4.70 -8.64 -15.45
C PHE A 147 5.12 -7.58 -14.42
N PRO A 148 5.16 -7.88 -13.12
CA PRO A 148 5.63 -6.95 -12.10
C PRO A 148 7.17 -6.96 -12.04
N ILE A 149 7.82 -6.06 -12.78
CA ILE A 149 9.29 -6.07 -12.94
C ILE A 149 10.00 -6.05 -11.58
N LYS A 150 9.62 -5.14 -10.68
CA LYS A 150 10.26 -4.96 -9.36
C LYS A 150 10.06 -6.14 -8.41
N ALA A 151 9.17 -7.08 -8.73
CA ALA A 151 9.03 -8.32 -7.98
C ALA A 151 10.15 -9.33 -8.29
N PHE A 152 10.77 -9.24 -9.47
CA PHE A 152 11.87 -10.10 -9.91
C PHE A 152 13.22 -9.36 -9.97
N TYR A 153 13.21 -8.11 -10.41
CA TYR A 153 14.41 -7.31 -10.69
C TYR A 153 14.28 -5.94 -10.04
N ARG A 154 15.08 -5.66 -9.00
CA ARG A 154 15.00 -4.42 -8.24
C ARG A 154 15.54 -3.22 -9.04
N TYR A 155 16.57 -3.42 -9.84
CA TYR A 155 17.26 -2.36 -10.59
C TYR A 155 17.29 -2.66 -12.11
N PRO A 156 16.13 -2.73 -12.78
CA PRO A 156 16.03 -3.15 -14.18
C PRO A 156 16.76 -2.22 -15.16
N ASP A 157 16.98 -0.96 -14.77
CA ASP A 157 17.65 0.06 -15.60
C ASP A 157 19.16 0.16 -15.34
N ASN A 158 19.72 -0.67 -14.43
CA ASN A 158 21.15 -0.71 -14.16
C ASN A 158 21.84 -1.68 -15.12
N GLU A 159 22.74 -1.18 -15.97
CA GLU A 159 23.45 -1.96 -16.99
C GLU A 159 24.33 -3.08 -16.42
N GLU A 160 24.90 -2.91 -15.22
CA GLU A 160 25.69 -3.96 -14.56
C GLU A 160 24.77 -5.09 -14.10
N MET A 161 23.64 -4.74 -13.48
CA MET A 161 22.65 -5.71 -13.02
C MET A 161 21.97 -6.45 -14.17
N GLN A 162 21.78 -5.81 -15.33
CA GLN A 162 21.17 -6.45 -16.50
C GLN A 162 21.91 -7.72 -16.93
N LYS A 163 23.25 -7.70 -16.88
CA LYS A 163 24.04 -8.91 -17.20
C LYS A 163 23.80 -10.01 -16.19
N GLU A 164 23.74 -9.69 -14.90
CA GLU A 164 23.42 -10.68 -13.87
C GLU A 164 22.01 -11.25 -14.03
N TYR A 165 21.03 -10.40 -14.39
CA TYR A 165 19.66 -10.83 -14.65
C TYR A 165 19.56 -11.74 -15.89
N ASP A 166 20.32 -11.46 -16.95
CA ASP A 166 20.42 -12.32 -18.13
C ASP A 166 21.02 -13.70 -17.79
N ASP A 167 21.93 -13.75 -16.80
CA ASP A 167 22.50 -14.98 -16.24
C ASP A 167 21.57 -15.67 -15.20
N GLY A 168 20.36 -15.14 -14.99
CA GLY A 168 19.31 -15.74 -14.15
C GLY A 168 19.30 -15.25 -12.70
N TYR A 169 20.09 -14.24 -12.34
CA TYR A 169 20.01 -13.62 -11.01
C TYR A 169 18.67 -12.89 -10.82
N VAL A 170 18.12 -12.98 -9.61
CA VAL A 170 16.88 -12.30 -9.21
C VAL A 170 17.08 -11.64 -7.86
N ASP A 171 16.70 -10.37 -7.72
CA ASP A 171 16.85 -9.56 -6.50
C ASP A 171 15.57 -8.79 -6.11
N GLY A 172 14.47 -9.05 -6.81
CA GLY A 172 13.20 -8.37 -6.60
C GLY A 172 12.44 -8.82 -5.34
N THR A 173 11.31 -8.18 -5.08
CA THR A 173 10.56 -8.33 -3.81
C THR A 173 9.97 -9.71 -3.56
N PHE A 174 9.98 -10.61 -4.54
CA PHE A 174 9.62 -12.01 -4.31
C PHE A 174 10.72 -12.82 -3.63
N PHE A 175 11.98 -12.41 -3.79
CA PHE A 175 13.16 -13.14 -3.34
C PHE A 175 13.85 -12.41 -2.18
N TYR A 176 13.91 -11.07 -2.24
CA TYR A 176 14.53 -10.24 -1.21
C TYR A 176 13.55 -9.18 -0.69
N VAL A 177 13.33 -9.19 0.62
CA VAL A 177 12.37 -8.28 1.28
C VAL A 177 13.03 -7.05 1.91
N ASP A 178 14.34 -6.87 1.72
CA ASP A 178 15.06 -5.72 2.23
C ASP A 178 14.58 -4.42 1.55
N ASN A 179 14.50 -3.36 2.35
CA ASN A 179 13.98 -2.06 1.92
C ASN A 179 12.60 -2.17 1.21
N THR A 180 11.73 -3.02 1.75
CA THR A 180 10.32 -3.14 1.34
C THR A 180 9.39 -2.78 2.49
N HIS A 181 8.12 -2.63 2.15
CA HIS A 181 7.04 -2.59 3.13
C HIS A 181 6.04 -3.71 2.85
N LEU A 182 5.52 -4.29 3.93
CA LEU A 182 4.56 -5.38 3.89
C LEU A 182 3.15 -4.82 4.02
N ILE A 183 2.31 -5.13 3.04
CA ILE A 183 0.87 -4.86 3.10
C ILE A 183 0.13 -6.19 2.98
N PRO A 184 -0.73 -6.54 3.95
CA PRO A 184 -1.65 -7.67 3.83
C PRO A 184 -2.69 -7.44 2.73
N PHE A 185 -3.04 -8.46 1.95
CA PHE A 185 -4.02 -8.35 0.87
C PHE A 185 -5.43 -7.99 1.36
N GLU A 186 -5.76 -8.32 2.60
CA GLU A 186 -7.00 -7.91 3.27
C GLU A 186 -7.15 -6.38 3.34
N VAL A 187 -6.03 -5.64 3.47
CA VAL A 187 -6.05 -4.18 3.42
C VAL A 187 -6.54 -3.70 2.06
N PHE A 188 -6.03 -4.32 0.98
CA PHE A 188 -6.44 -3.99 -0.38
C PHE A 188 -7.93 -4.29 -0.59
N LEU A 189 -8.39 -5.50 -0.21
CA LEU A 189 -9.80 -5.89 -0.29
C LEU A 189 -10.69 -4.93 0.49
N PHE A 190 -10.30 -4.58 1.71
CA PHE A 190 -11.04 -3.64 2.56
C PHE A 190 -11.16 -2.26 1.91
N CYS A 191 -10.06 -1.73 1.35
CA CYS A 191 -10.08 -0.42 0.70
C CYS A 191 -10.89 -0.41 -0.61
N MET A 192 -10.77 -1.44 -1.45
CA MET A 192 -11.46 -1.50 -2.75
C MET A 192 -12.98 -1.73 -2.61
N THR A 193 -13.41 -2.32 -1.49
CA THR A 193 -14.83 -2.58 -1.19
C THR A 193 -15.46 -1.48 -0.32
N ASN A 194 -14.70 -0.42 -0.01
CA ASN A 194 -15.14 0.71 0.79
C ASN A 194 -15.06 2.03 0.01
N ASN A 195 -16.23 2.63 -0.29
CA ASN A 195 -16.38 3.87 -1.05
C ASN A 195 -15.63 5.07 -0.46
N ASP A 196 -15.39 5.10 0.85
CA ASP A 196 -14.73 6.21 1.55
C ASP A 196 -13.20 6.12 1.48
N LEU A 197 -12.66 4.98 1.03
CA LEU A 197 -11.23 4.67 0.98
C LEU A 197 -10.73 4.55 -0.46
N SER A 198 -11.19 3.55 -1.22
CA SER A 198 -10.73 3.29 -2.60
C SER A 198 -9.20 3.26 -2.74
N CYS A 199 -8.66 3.54 -3.94
CA CYS A 199 -7.22 3.58 -4.19
C CYS A 199 -6.48 4.62 -3.34
N THR A 200 -7.05 5.80 -3.11
CA THR A 200 -6.36 6.86 -2.35
C THR A 200 -6.19 6.50 -0.88
N GLY A 201 -7.22 5.90 -0.26
CA GLY A 201 -7.13 5.41 1.11
C GLY A 201 -6.11 4.28 1.25
N PHE A 202 -6.10 3.34 0.28
CA PHE A 202 -5.12 2.26 0.23
C PHE A 202 -3.68 2.77 0.12
N TYR A 203 -3.43 3.68 -0.83
CA TYR A 203 -2.13 4.30 -1.04
C TYR A 203 -1.62 5.06 0.20
N LEU A 204 -2.48 5.87 0.83
CA LEU A 204 -2.13 6.60 2.05
C LEU A 204 -1.83 5.65 3.22
N TYR A 205 -2.64 4.60 3.39
CA TYR A 205 -2.38 3.57 4.39
C TYR A 205 -1.02 2.90 4.15
N ALA A 206 -0.73 2.50 2.91
CA ALA A 206 0.51 1.83 2.57
C ALA A 206 1.74 2.71 2.82
N PHE A 207 1.65 4.00 2.49
CA PHE A 207 2.70 4.97 2.79
C PHE A 207 2.94 5.08 4.30
N LEU A 208 1.88 5.24 5.10
CA LEU A 208 2.01 5.34 6.56
C LEU A 208 2.55 4.04 7.18
N ARG A 209 2.19 2.87 6.63
CA ARG A 209 2.74 1.56 7.03
C ARG A 209 4.22 1.43 6.73
N CYS A 210 4.66 1.81 5.54
CA CYS A 210 6.08 1.89 5.21
C CYS A 210 6.84 2.75 6.23
N MET A 211 6.32 3.94 6.54
CA MET A 211 6.97 4.85 7.49
C MET A 211 6.96 4.33 8.93
N ASN A 212 5.88 3.66 9.37
CA ASN A 212 5.84 2.98 10.68
C ASN A 212 6.83 1.81 10.74
N GLN A 213 7.05 1.07 9.65
CA GLN A 213 8.06 0.00 9.63
C GLN A 213 9.49 0.55 9.73
N ILE A 214 9.76 1.71 9.14
CA ILE A 214 11.08 2.35 9.18
C ILE A 214 11.35 3.02 10.54
N TYR A 215 10.36 3.71 11.11
CA TYR A 215 10.56 4.59 12.28
C TYR A 215 9.85 4.13 13.56
N GLY A 216 9.04 3.07 13.51
CA GLY A 216 8.13 2.67 14.58
C GLY A 216 6.92 3.61 14.66
N GLU A 217 7.11 4.75 15.34
CA GLU A 217 6.13 5.83 15.36
C GLU A 217 6.40 6.82 14.24
N TYR A 218 5.38 7.18 13.45
CA TYR A 218 5.58 8.18 12.40
C TYR A 218 5.03 9.54 12.79
N ARG A 219 5.96 10.44 13.15
CA ARG A 219 5.67 11.85 13.49
C ARG A 219 5.84 12.72 12.25
N ILE A 220 4.76 13.33 11.79
CA ILE A 220 4.79 14.16 10.58
C ILE A 220 3.74 15.28 10.62
N SER A 221 4.13 16.46 10.10
CA SER A 221 3.17 17.55 9.88
C SER A 221 2.29 17.25 8.67
N LEU A 222 1.09 17.82 8.62
CA LEU A 222 0.23 17.64 7.45
C LEU A 222 0.91 18.16 6.17
N GLU A 223 1.55 19.33 6.23
CA GLU A 223 2.29 19.92 5.09
C GLU A 223 3.36 18.98 4.53
N THR A 224 4.18 18.37 5.38
CA THR A 224 5.20 17.41 4.94
C THR A 224 4.56 16.13 4.39
N LEU A 225 3.45 15.67 4.99
CA LEU A 225 2.72 14.50 4.52
C LEU A 225 2.10 14.74 3.14
N GLU A 226 1.57 15.95 2.88
CA GLU A 226 1.12 16.37 1.55
C GLU A 226 2.27 16.32 0.54
N GLY A 227 3.45 16.86 0.90
CA GLY A 227 4.63 16.83 0.03
C GLY A 227 5.17 15.42 -0.26
N LYS A 228 5.05 14.50 0.70
CA LYS A 228 5.49 13.10 0.53
C LYS A 228 4.50 12.24 -0.24
N THR A 229 3.20 12.47 -0.09
CA THR A 229 2.16 11.65 -0.73
C THR A 229 1.56 12.28 -2.00
N ALA A 230 1.83 13.57 -2.24
CA ALA A 230 1.17 14.43 -3.22
C ALA A 230 -0.34 14.66 -3.00
N ILE A 231 -0.95 14.08 -1.95
CA ILE A 231 -2.35 14.29 -1.62
C ILE A 231 -2.48 15.63 -0.88
N LYS A 232 -3.22 16.60 -1.45
CA LYS A 232 -3.24 17.99 -0.95
C LYS A 232 -4.45 18.31 -0.08
N GLY A 233 -4.23 19.14 0.94
CA GLY A 233 -5.22 19.82 1.77
C GLY A 233 -6.39 18.93 2.21
N ARG A 234 -7.61 19.39 1.91
CA ARG A 234 -8.86 18.73 2.33
C ARG A 234 -8.97 17.26 1.89
N THR A 235 -8.32 16.88 0.80
CA THR A 235 -8.32 15.49 0.34
C THR A 235 -7.50 14.61 1.28
N LEU A 236 -6.34 15.09 1.73
CA LEU A 236 -5.52 14.37 2.71
C LEU A 236 -6.29 14.24 4.03
N ASP A 237 -6.87 15.34 4.53
CA ASP A 237 -7.68 15.33 5.74
C ASP A 237 -8.85 14.34 5.63
N LYS A 238 -9.57 14.33 4.49
CA LYS A 238 -10.67 13.40 4.23
C LYS A 238 -10.20 11.94 4.36
N TYR A 239 -9.10 11.58 3.71
CA TYR A 239 -8.63 10.18 3.73
C TYR A 239 -8.01 9.79 5.07
N LEU A 240 -7.30 10.68 5.75
CA LEU A 240 -6.88 10.46 7.14
C LEU A 240 -8.09 10.22 8.05
N ASP A 241 -9.14 11.02 7.88
CA ASP A 241 -10.40 10.86 8.61
C ASP A 241 -11.07 9.52 8.32
N SER A 242 -11.15 9.10 7.05
CA SER A 242 -11.68 7.77 6.68
C SER A 242 -10.85 6.64 7.31
N LEU A 243 -9.52 6.70 7.24
CA LEU A 243 -8.64 5.68 7.83
C LEU A 243 -8.85 5.58 9.35
N LYS A 244 -9.00 6.71 10.06
CA LYS A 244 -9.32 6.72 11.50
C LYS A 244 -10.72 6.15 11.78
N LYS A 245 -11.74 6.54 11.00
CA LYS A 245 -13.12 6.06 11.16
C LYS A 245 -13.22 4.54 11.06
N TYR A 246 -12.49 3.94 10.13
CA TYR A 246 -12.51 2.49 9.94
C TYR A 246 -11.45 1.75 10.75
N ASN A 247 -10.86 2.43 11.74
CA ASN A 247 -9.86 1.89 12.66
C ASN A 247 -8.62 1.29 11.95
N MET A 248 -8.27 1.82 10.78
CA MET A 248 -7.07 1.41 10.03
C MET A 248 -5.81 2.07 10.58
N ILE A 249 -5.96 3.28 11.12
CA ILE A 249 -4.87 4.02 11.78
C ILE A 249 -5.36 4.58 13.11
N HIS A 250 -4.44 4.69 14.06
CA HIS A 250 -4.58 5.55 15.23
C HIS A 250 -3.74 6.82 15.03
N CYS A 251 -4.25 7.95 15.53
CA CYS A 251 -3.53 9.21 15.46
C CYS A 251 -3.52 9.86 16.85
N LYS A 252 -2.31 10.06 17.38
CA LYS A 252 -2.12 10.98 18.49
C LYS A 252 -2.08 12.38 17.91
N VAL A 253 -3.21 13.06 18.04
CA VAL A 253 -3.43 14.39 17.48
C VAL A 253 -2.87 15.43 18.44
N GLU A 254 -2.00 16.30 17.94
CA GLU A 254 -1.53 17.47 18.68
C GLU A 254 -2.50 18.64 18.49
N ASP A 255 -2.68 19.44 19.54
CA ASP A 255 -3.63 20.56 19.55
C ASP A 255 -3.23 21.66 18.55
N PHE A 256 -4.23 22.28 17.91
CA PHE A 256 -4.00 23.43 17.06
C PHE A 256 -3.96 24.70 17.90
N VAL A 257 -2.75 25.18 18.17
CA VAL A 257 -2.54 26.40 18.96
C VAL A 257 -2.42 27.61 18.03
N VAL A 258 -3.39 28.51 18.13
CA VAL A 258 -3.41 29.77 17.35
C VAL A 258 -2.35 30.72 17.89
N GLY A 259 -1.50 31.23 17.00
CA GLY A 259 -0.41 32.17 17.33
C GLY A 259 0.91 31.52 17.75
N LEU A 260 0.97 30.18 17.83
CA LEU A 260 2.21 29.47 18.15
C LEU A 260 3.19 29.50 16.96
N GLY A 261 4.50 29.68 17.22
CA GLY A 261 5.53 29.75 16.19
C GLY A 261 5.66 28.44 15.40
N LYS A 262 6.16 28.49 14.15
CA LYS A 262 6.29 27.29 13.31
C LYS A 262 7.16 26.19 13.96
N GLY A 263 8.23 26.57 14.67
CA GLY A 263 9.13 25.63 15.35
C GLY A 263 8.60 25.04 16.66
N GLU A 264 7.52 25.62 17.19
CA GLU A 264 6.93 25.21 18.47
C GLU A 264 5.74 24.25 18.28
N LYS A 265 5.24 24.13 17.04
CA LYS A 265 4.12 23.24 16.71
C LYS A 265 4.60 21.79 16.66
N MET A 266 4.02 20.96 17.51
CA MET A 266 4.25 19.53 17.47
C MET A 266 3.46 18.88 16.31
N PRO A 267 4.09 17.99 15.53
CA PRO A 267 3.40 17.23 14.49
C PRO A 267 2.52 16.12 15.08
N ASN A 268 1.54 15.66 14.30
CA ASN A 268 0.76 14.48 14.68
C ASN A 268 1.64 13.22 14.64
N THR A 269 1.29 12.23 15.47
CA THR A 269 1.89 10.89 15.41
C THR A 269 0.87 9.89 14.88
N TYR A 270 1.26 9.08 13.89
CA TYR A 270 0.40 8.08 13.27
C TYR A 270 0.91 6.66 13.56
N PHE A 271 -0.04 5.78 13.88
CA PHE A 271 0.16 4.36 14.15
C PHE A 271 -0.73 3.55 13.21
N ILE A 272 -0.18 2.48 12.63
CA ILE A 272 -0.96 1.55 11.81
C ILE A 272 -1.55 0.43 12.67
N ASN A 273 -2.82 0.13 12.44
CA ASN A 273 -3.48 -1.04 13.01
C ASN A 273 -3.40 -2.23 12.05
N GLU A 274 -3.39 -3.44 12.58
CA GLU A 274 -3.50 -4.66 11.77
C GLU A 274 -4.91 -4.83 11.16
N PRO A 275 -5.06 -5.50 10.00
CA PRO A 275 -6.34 -5.66 9.31
C PRO A 275 -7.45 -6.29 10.17
N THR A 276 -7.08 -7.18 11.09
CA THR A 276 -8.00 -7.82 12.05
C THR A 276 -8.71 -6.83 12.98
N ASN A 277 -8.17 -5.60 13.11
CA ASN A 277 -8.75 -4.55 13.94
C ASN A 277 -9.62 -3.56 13.15
N PHE A 278 -9.68 -3.68 11.82
CA PHE A 278 -10.48 -2.77 11.00
C PHE A 278 -11.95 -2.96 11.30
N THR A 279 -12.73 -1.90 11.11
CA THR A 279 -14.19 -1.97 11.26
C THR A 279 -14.88 -1.48 10.03
N ASN A 280 -15.93 -2.18 9.60
CA ASN A 280 -16.83 -1.75 8.54
C ASN A 280 -17.81 -0.65 8.99
N ILE A 281 -17.93 -0.44 10.31
CA ILE A 281 -18.72 0.64 10.91
C ILE A 281 -17.80 1.81 11.25
N ALA A 282 -18.21 3.03 10.86
CA ALA A 282 -17.47 4.24 11.18
C ALA A 282 -17.46 4.49 12.70
N LYS A 283 -16.26 4.53 13.28
CA LYS A 283 -16.04 4.86 14.69
C LYS A 283 -15.86 6.36 14.90
N GLN A 284 -16.30 6.83 16.06
CA GLN A 284 -15.89 8.11 16.58
C GLN A 284 -14.42 8.05 17.00
N TYR A 285 -13.69 9.14 16.77
CA TYR A 285 -12.30 9.27 17.16
C TYR A 285 -12.03 10.70 17.64
N GLN A 286 -10.95 10.89 18.41
CA GLN A 286 -10.58 12.19 18.93
C GLN A 286 -10.19 13.13 17.79
N LYS A 287 -10.93 14.22 17.64
CA LYS A 287 -10.57 15.31 16.73
C LYS A 287 -9.62 16.28 17.40
N ARG A 288 -8.83 16.96 16.58
CA ARG A 288 -7.93 18.03 17.02
C ARG A 288 -8.73 19.11 17.76
N LYS A 289 -8.24 19.55 18.92
CA LYS A 289 -8.79 20.73 19.60
C LYS A 289 -8.10 21.99 19.08
N VAL A 290 -8.84 23.09 19.04
CA VAL A 290 -8.29 24.42 18.71
C VAL A 290 -8.22 25.22 20.01
N MET A 291 -7.09 25.86 20.28
CA MET A 291 -6.91 26.68 21.48
C MET A 291 -6.01 27.89 21.23
N SER A 292 -6.05 28.87 22.14
CA SER A 292 -5.16 30.03 22.11
C SER A 292 -3.78 29.70 22.68
N VAL A 293 -2.77 30.47 22.29
CA VAL A 293 -1.41 30.36 22.84
C VAL A 293 -1.38 30.52 24.37
N TYR A 294 -2.23 31.39 24.92
CA TYR A 294 -2.35 31.59 26.37
C TYR A 294 -2.83 30.31 27.08
N THR A 295 -3.90 29.68 26.58
CA THR A 295 -4.43 28.44 27.17
C THR A 295 -3.40 27.31 27.06
N TYR A 296 -2.65 27.25 25.95
CA TYR A 296 -1.59 26.27 25.75
C TYR A 296 -0.48 26.39 26.81
N TYR A 297 0.07 27.61 27.00
CA TYR A 297 1.12 27.82 28.00
C TYR A 297 0.65 27.60 29.43
N LYS A 298 -0.60 27.97 29.75
CA LYS A 298 -1.20 27.67 31.05
C LYS A 298 -1.27 26.17 31.33
N GLN A 299 -1.68 25.37 30.34
CA GLN A 299 -1.73 23.91 30.49
C GLN A 299 -0.34 23.26 30.60
N LEU A 300 0.68 23.82 29.95
CA LEU A 300 2.06 23.37 30.11
C LEU A 300 2.55 23.61 31.54
N GLU A 301 2.29 24.79 32.10
CA GLU A 301 2.68 25.14 33.47
C GLU A 301 1.99 24.23 34.50
N GLU A 302 0.69 23.96 34.32
CA GLU A 302 -0.07 23.02 35.16
C GLU A 302 0.48 21.59 35.10
N LYS A 303 0.84 21.10 33.89
CA LYS A 303 1.45 19.78 33.72
C LYS A 303 2.83 19.69 34.39
N GLN A 304 3.65 20.73 34.31
CA GLN A 304 4.96 20.77 34.97
C GLN A 304 4.83 20.72 36.49
N LYS A 305 3.90 21.49 37.06
CA LYS A 305 3.62 21.47 38.50
C LYS A 305 3.18 20.07 38.96
N LEU A 306 2.31 19.41 38.20
CA LEU A 306 1.87 18.06 38.52
C LEU A 306 3.02 17.03 38.44
N ALA A 307 3.88 17.13 37.42
CA ALA A 307 5.04 16.24 37.27
C ALA A 307 5.99 16.35 38.46
N MET A 308 6.29 17.58 38.91
CA MET A 308 7.11 17.83 40.10
C MET A 308 6.50 17.20 41.36
N GLN A 309 5.18 17.34 41.55
CA GLN A 309 4.48 16.73 42.70
C GLN A 309 4.56 15.19 42.70
N ILE A 310 4.48 14.56 41.52
CA ILE A 310 4.60 13.11 41.39
C ILE A 310 6.02 12.65 41.71
N GLU A 311 7.05 13.35 41.23
CA GLU A 311 8.45 13.04 41.55
C GLU A 311 8.75 13.20 43.04
N GLU A 312 8.24 14.25 43.68
CA GLU A 312 8.34 14.44 45.12
C GLU A 312 7.67 13.29 45.90
N GLN A 313 6.48 12.85 45.49
CA GLN A 313 5.81 11.70 46.12
C GLN A 313 6.56 10.38 45.91
N MET A 314 7.08 10.14 44.70
CA MET A 314 7.86 8.95 44.37
C MET A 314 9.16 8.89 45.17
N SER A 315 9.87 10.01 45.32
CA SER A 315 11.09 10.09 46.13
C SER A 315 10.82 9.87 47.62
N MET A 316 9.69 10.37 48.15
CA MET A 316 9.26 10.10 49.53
C MET A 316 8.89 8.63 49.77
N LEU A 317 8.41 7.92 48.76
CA LEU A 317 8.12 6.47 48.84
C LEU A 317 9.40 5.62 48.76
N GLN A 318 10.39 6.04 47.97
CA GLN A 318 11.68 5.34 47.87
C GLN A 318 12.54 5.49 49.13
N ASN A 319 12.42 6.60 49.86
CA ASN A 319 13.12 6.83 51.13
C ASN A 319 12.46 6.16 52.36
N LYS A 320 11.36 5.43 52.16
CA LYS A 320 10.62 4.70 53.22
C LYS A 320 10.79 3.18 53.17
N ASN A 321 11.52 2.66 52.18
CA ASN A 321 12.03 1.28 52.13
C ASN A 321 13.54 1.30 52.36
#